data_AF-A0A9Q3BR90-F1
#
_entry.id   AF-A0A9Q3BR90-F1
#
_cell.length_a   1.000
_cell.length_b   1.000
_cell.length_c   1.000
_cell.angle_alpha   90.00
_cell.angle_beta   90.00
_cell.angle_gamma   90.00
#
_symmetry.space_group_name_H-M   'P 1'
#
loop_
_entity.id
_entity.type
_entity.pdbx_description
1 polymer ?
#
loop_
_entity_poly.entity_id
_entity_poly.type
_entity_poly.pdbx_seq_one_letter_code
_entity_poly.pdbx_strand_id
1 'polypeptide(L)'
;MSEEPLGKSRGHDIDVYLDVERPYPPMLRGPPYPERLETRKEIEKPINELLDMDVIRKIEHNKIVEITTPVLITWKYGKFRLCGYFRALNNYTRDDRYPISRIPHAL
;
A
#
# COMPACT_ATOMS: atom_id res chain seq x y z
N MET A 1 -16.18 15.93 19.59
CA MET A 1 -16.54 14.71 18.85
C MET A 1 -15.23 13.98 18.63
N SER A 2 -15.02 12.82 19.25
CA SER A 2 -13.86 11.99 18.93
C SER A 2 -14.13 11.39 17.55
N GLU A 3 -13.59 12.01 16.51
CA GLU A 3 -13.62 11.39 15.17
C GLU A 3 -12.94 10.03 15.28
N GLU A 4 -13.64 8.97 14.88
CA GLU A 4 -13.05 7.65 14.81
C GLU A 4 -11.82 7.69 13.86
N PRO A 5 -10.76 6.91 14.13
CA PRO A 5 -9.60 6.85 13.25
C PRO A 5 -10.01 6.55 11.81
N LEU A 6 -9.36 7.18 10.84
CA LEU A 6 -9.67 7.06 9.41
C LEU A 6 -9.81 5.59 8.94
N GLY A 7 -8.94 4.72 9.44
CA GLY A 7 -8.94 3.30 9.09
C GLY A 7 -10.08 2.46 9.67
N LYS A 8 -10.88 3.01 10.59
CA LYS A 8 -12.07 2.34 11.16
C LYS A 8 -13.35 2.57 10.37
N SER A 9 -13.26 3.18 9.19
CA SER A 9 -14.40 3.33 8.28
C SER A 9 -15.02 1.96 7.96
N ARG A 10 -16.35 1.84 8.13
CA ARG A 10 -17.09 0.58 7.94
C ARG A 10 -17.94 0.62 6.68
N GLY A 11 -18.13 -0.54 6.04
CA GLY A 11 -19.04 -0.68 4.88
C GLY A 11 -18.45 -0.22 3.55
N HIS A 12 -17.13 0.03 3.52
CA HIS A 12 -16.37 0.42 2.33
C HIS A 12 -15.28 -0.61 1.98
N ASP A 13 -15.42 -1.83 2.48
CA ASP A 13 -14.53 -2.94 2.14
C ASP A 13 -14.66 -3.27 0.64
N ILE A 14 -13.52 -3.54 0.00
CA ILE A 14 -13.46 -3.90 -1.41
C ILE A 14 -12.80 -5.26 -1.59
N ASP A 15 -13.38 -6.08 -2.46
CA ASP A 15 -12.77 -7.32 -2.91
C ASP A 15 -11.80 -7.04 -4.05
N VAL A 16 -10.56 -7.51 -3.92
CA VAL A 16 -9.54 -7.45 -4.97
C VAL A 16 -9.23 -8.87 -5.41
N TYR A 17 -9.39 -9.14 -6.71
CA TYR A 17 -9.15 -10.45 -7.30
C TYR A 17 -7.80 -10.49 -8.00
N LEU A 18 -7.10 -11.62 -7.87
CA LEU A 18 -5.89 -11.91 -8.63
C LEU A 18 -6.19 -12.92 -9.73
N ASP A 19 -5.49 -12.82 -10.86
CA ASP A 19 -5.57 -13.78 -11.97
C ASP A 19 -4.62 -14.97 -11.80
N VAL A 20 -4.05 -15.13 -10.61
CA VAL A 20 -3.19 -16.25 -10.21
C VAL A 20 -3.66 -16.85 -8.89
N GLU A 21 -3.50 -18.16 -8.75
CA GLU A 21 -3.83 -18.91 -7.55
C GLU A 21 -2.58 -19.25 -6.73
N ARG A 22 -2.80 -19.83 -5.54
CA ARG A 22 -1.71 -20.32 -4.69
C ARG A 22 -1.13 -21.62 -5.28
N PRO A 23 0.19 -21.83 -5.18
CA PRO A 23 1.18 -20.93 -4.59
C PRO A 23 1.48 -19.73 -5.49
N TYR A 24 1.53 -18.53 -4.90
CA TYR A 24 1.76 -17.30 -5.65
C TYR A 24 3.17 -17.23 -6.27
N PRO A 25 3.33 -16.59 -7.43
CA PRO A 25 4.62 -16.38 -8.07
C PRO A 25 5.65 -15.73 -7.14
N PRO A 26 6.94 -16.13 -7.16
CA PRO A 26 7.99 -15.53 -6.33
C PRO A 26 8.12 -14.01 -6.47
N MET A 27 7.74 -13.46 -7.63
CA MET A 27 7.73 -12.01 -7.90
C MET A 27 6.79 -11.22 -6.96
N LEU A 28 5.78 -11.88 -6.39
CA LEU A 28 4.88 -11.29 -5.39
C LEU A 28 5.49 -11.27 -3.97
N ARG A 29 6.68 -11.84 -3.77
CA ARG A 29 7.43 -11.80 -2.50
C ARG A 29 8.68 -10.92 -2.63
N GLY A 30 8.47 -9.67 -3.01
CA GLY A 30 9.56 -8.71 -3.15
C GLY A 30 10.21 -8.42 -1.79
N PRO A 31 11.53 -8.60 -1.63
CA PRO A 31 12.22 -8.20 -0.42
C PRO A 31 12.24 -6.67 -0.30
N PRO A 32 12.32 -6.11 0.92
CA PRO A 32 12.53 -4.69 1.10
C PRO A 32 13.88 -4.27 0.50
N TYR A 33 13.92 -3.07 -0.10
CA TYR A 33 15.18 -2.52 -0.57
C TYR A 33 16.05 -2.08 0.61
N PRO A 34 17.37 -2.30 0.57
CA PRO A 34 18.27 -1.79 1.60
C PRO A 34 18.24 -0.27 1.64
N GLU A 35 18.04 0.29 2.82
CA GLU A 35 17.98 1.74 3.05
C GLU A 35 18.95 2.19 4.13
N ARG A 36 19.42 3.44 4.01
CA ARG A 36 20.32 4.07 4.99
C ARG A 36 19.58 4.31 6.32
N LEU A 37 20.32 4.36 7.42
CA LEU A 37 19.75 4.54 8.76
C LEU A 37 18.90 5.81 8.88
N GLU A 38 19.41 6.94 8.39
CA GLU A 38 18.66 8.21 8.41
C GLU A 38 17.38 8.13 7.59
N THR A 39 17.45 7.48 6.42
CA THR A 39 16.28 7.23 5.58
C THR A 39 15.23 6.39 6.32
N ARG A 40 15.64 5.37 7.07
CA ARG A 40 14.72 4.54 7.88
C ARG A 40 13.99 5.35 8.96
N LYS A 41 14.69 6.27 9.65
CA LYS A 41 14.05 7.15 10.65
C LYS A 41 12.98 8.04 10.02
N GLU A 42 13.21 8.52 8.80
CA GLU A 42 12.22 9.31 8.06
C GLU A 42 11.06 8.46 7.53
N ILE A 43 11.25 7.16 7.25
CA ILE A 43 10.15 6.21 6.96
C ILE A 43 9.30 5.96 8.21
N GLU A 44 9.93 5.85 9.37
CA GLU A 44 9.26 5.44 10.60
C GLU A 44 8.18 6.43 11.03
N LYS A 45 8.40 7.74 10.82
CA LYS A 45 7.41 8.79 11.11
C LYS A 45 6.06 8.57 10.39
N PRO A 46 5.97 8.54 9.04
CA PRO A 46 4.72 8.29 8.34
C PRO A 46 4.16 6.89 8.58
N ILE A 47 5.00 5.89 8.85
CA ILE A 47 4.50 4.55 9.24
C ILE A 47 3.77 4.60 10.58
N ASN A 48 4.31 5.29 11.58
CA ASN A 48 3.66 5.45 12.88
C ASN A 48 2.37 6.27 12.76
N GLU A 49 2.37 7.35 11.96
CA GLU A 49 1.14 8.10 11.67
C GLU A 49 0.04 7.22 11.06
N LEU A 50 0.39 6.35 10.11
CA LEU A 50 -0.56 5.42 9.48
C LEU A 50 -1.06 4.34 10.45
N LEU A 51 -0.22 3.91 11.41
CA LEU A 51 -0.62 2.99 12.49
C LEU A 51 -1.59 3.67 13.45
N ASP A 52 -1.31 4.92 13.85
CA ASP A 52 -2.16 5.71 14.76
C ASP A 52 -3.53 6.02 14.13
N MET A 53 -3.56 6.23 12.81
CA MET A 53 -4.79 6.40 12.03
C MET A 53 -5.54 5.10 11.73
N ASP A 54 -5.01 3.94 12.15
CA ASP A 54 -5.54 2.60 11.88
C ASP A 54 -5.62 2.22 10.38
N VAL A 55 -4.85 2.93 9.52
CA VAL A 55 -4.84 2.71 8.06
C VAL A 55 -4.02 1.48 7.69
N ILE A 56 -2.95 1.22 8.45
CA ILE A 56 -2.13 0.01 8.35
C ILE A 56 -2.06 -0.67 9.71
N ARG A 57 -1.70 -1.96 9.71
CA ARG A 57 -1.53 -2.73 10.94
C ARG A 57 -0.27 -3.58 10.91
N LYS A 58 0.27 -3.87 12.08
CA LYS A 58 1.31 -4.90 12.22
C LYS A 58 0.69 -6.29 11.97
N ILE A 59 1.45 -7.13 11.28
CA ILE A 59 1.13 -8.56 11.16
C ILE A 59 1.91 -9.30 12.25
N GLU A 60 1.27 -10.25 12.92
CA GLU A 60 1.91 -11.07 13.95
C GLU A 60 3.01 -11.94 13.36
N HIS A 61 4.09 -12.15 14.11
CA HIS A 61 5.29 -12.89 13.66
C HIS A 61 5.00 -14.35 13.24
N ASN A 62 3.92 -14.94 13.72
CA ASN A 62 3.50 -16.32 13.43
C ASN A 62 2.63 -16.45 12.17
N LYS A 63 2.27 -15.35 11.50
CA LYS A 63 1.44 -15.39 10.29
C LYS A 63 2.31 -15.47 9.03
N ILE A 64 1.95 -16.40 8.15
CA ILE A 64 2.56 -16.51 6.83
C ILE A 64 2.04 -15.35 5.97
N VAL A 65 2.95 -14.52 5.47
CA VAL A 65 2.66 -13.47 4.49
C VAL A 65 3.16 -13.95 3.13
N GLU A 66 2.22 -14.27 2.23
CA GLU A 66 2.57 -14.84 0.92
C GLU A 66 2.81 -13.79 -0.16
N ILE A 67 2.38 -12.54 0.08
CA ILE A 67 2.56 -11.40 -0.82
C ILE A 67 3.18 -10.25 -0.04
N THR A 68 4.32 -9.75 -0.51
CA THR A 68 5.02 -8.58 0.05
C THR A 68 5.39 -7.62 -1.06
N THR A 69 5.10 -6.34 -0.84
CA THR A 69 5.51 -5.26 -1.74
C THR A 69 6.47 -4.34 -1.01
N PRO A 70 7.67 -4.06 -1.55
CA PRO A 70 8.58 -3.12 -0.91
C PRO A 70 8.03 -1.70 -1.02
N VAL A 71 8.29 -0.89 0.01
CA VAL A 71 8.01 0.54 0.00
C VAL A 71 9.29 1.27 -0.39
N LEU A 72 9.17 2.17 -1.36
CA LEU A 72 10.20 3.09 -1.81
C LEU A 72 9.97 4.47 -1.21
N ILE A 73 11.02 5.26 -1.13
CA ILE A 73 10.87 6.69 -0.82
C ILE A 73 11.10 7.50 -2.08
N THR A 74 10.25 8.50 -2.28
CA THR A 74 10.47 9.55 -3.26
C THR A 74 10.51 10.92 -2.59
N TRP A 75 11.35 11.80 -3.12
CA TRP A 75 11.38 13.21 -2.72
C TRP A 75 10.65 14.04 -3.77
N LYS A 76 9.62 14.79 -3.34
CA LYS A 76 8.88 15.70 -4.23
C LYS A 76 8.47 16.96 -3.48
N TYR A 77 8.79 18.12 -4.04
CA TYR A 77 8.47 19.45 -3.49
C TYR A 77 8.96 19.66 -2.04
N GLY A 78 10.18 19.24 -1.74
CA GLY A 78 10.75 19.42 -0.40
C GLY A 78 10.22 18.44 0.65
N LYS A 79 9.44 17.43 0.25
CA LYS A 79 8.82 16.45 1.14
C LYS A 79 9.13 15.02 0.71
N PHE A 80 9.39 14.16 1.68
CA PHE A 80 9.45 12.72 1.49
C PHE A 80 8.04 12.14 1.34
N ARG A 81 7.91 11.08 0.54
CA ARG A 81 6.68 10.31 0.38
C ARG A 81 7.00 8.82 0.32
N LEU A 82 6.18 8.03 1.01
CA LEU A 82 6.18 6.56 0.87
C LEU A 82 5.47 6.17 -0.44
N CYS A 83 6.09 5.28 -1.21
CA CYS A 83 5.56 4.77 -2.47
C CYS A 83 5.67 3.24 -2.50
N GLY A 84 4.55 2.53 -2.42
CA GLY A 84 4.55 1.08 -2.59
C GLY A 84 4.90 0.67 -4.02
N TYR A 85 5.81 -0.29 -4.17
CA TYR A 85 6.25 -0.79 -5.47
C TYR A 85 5.31 -1.86 -6.05
N PHE A 86 4.06 -1.48 -6.28
CA PHE A 86 2.99 -2.43 -6.63
C PHE A 86 3.03 -2.97 -8.07
N ARG A 87 4.09 -2.71 -8.85
CA ARG A 87 4.16 -3.16 -10.26
C ARG A 87 3.95 -4.66 -10.42
N ALA A 88 4.60 -5.46 -9.57
CA ALA A 88 4.43 -6.90 -9.59
C ALA A 88 3.00 -7.29 -9.24
N LEU A 89 2.44 -6.73 -8.17
CA LEU A 89 1.06 -7.00 -7.74
C LEU A 89 0.05 -6.65 -8.84
N ASN A 90 0.15 -5.45 -9.41
CA ASN A 90 -0.75 -4.96 -10.45
C ASN A 90 -0.78 -5.85 -11.69
N ASN A 91 0.35 -6.46 -12.08
CA ASN A 91 0.40 -7.39 -13.22
C ASN A 91 -0.40 -8.68 -12.98
N TYR A 92 -0.70 -9.00 -11.73
CA TYR A 92 -1.48 -10.17 -11.33
C TYR A 92 -2.86 -9.80 -10.77
N THR A 93 -3.18 -8.51 -10.63
CA THR A 93 -4.50 -8.04 -10.21
C THR A 93 -5.43 -8.00 -11.40
N ARG A 94 -6.62 -8.57 -11.26
CA ARG A 94 -7.65 -8.50 -12.30
C ARG A 94 -8.08 -7.06 -12.53
N ASP A 95 -8.11 -6.65 -13.80
CA ASP A 95 -8.55 -5.31 -14.19
C ASP A 95 -9.99 -5.02 -13.75
N ASP A 96 -10.18 -3.95 -12.99
CA ASP A 96 -11.49 -3.36 -12.77
C ASP A 96 -11.86 -2.47 -13.97
N ARG A 97 -12.86 -2.89 -14.75
CA ARG A 97 -13.34 -2.16 -15.93
C ARG A 97 -14.46 -1.16 -15.62
N TYR A 98 -14.62 -0.78 -14.35
CA TYR A 98 -15.58 0.24 -13.98
C TYR A 98 -15.30 1.56 -14.73
N PRO A 99 -16.30 2.16 -15.40
CA PRO A 99 -16.08 3.34 -16.21
C PRO A 99 -15.75 4.55 -15.34
N ILE A 100 -14.51 5.04 -15.43
CA ILE A 100 -14.13 6.33 -14.86
C ILE A 100 -14.64 7.42 -15.80
N SER A 101 -15.64 8.19 -15.34
CA SER A 101 -16.12 9.35 -16.08
C SER A 101 -14.97 10.32 -16.30
N ARG A 102 -14.70 10.65 -17.58
CA ARG A 102 -13.74 11.71 -17.90
C ARG A 102 -14.39 13.04 -17.52
N ILE A 103 -13.65 13.88 -16.80
CA ILE A 103 -14.07 15.26 -16.58
C ILE A 103 -14.11 15.90 -17.98
N PRO A 104 -15.29 16.34 -18.49
CA PRO A 104 -15.31 17.12 -19.72
C PRO A 104 -14.51 18.38 -19.44
N HIS A 105 -13.53 18.68 -20.30
CA HIS A 105 -12.79 19.93 -20.21
C HIS A 105 -13.83 21.07 -20.25
N ALA A 106 -14.00 21.77 -19.12
CA ALA A 106 -14.88 22.91 -19.02
C ALA A 106 -14.42 23.96 -20.04
N LEU A 107 -15.28 24.25 -21.02
CA LEU A 107 -15.23 25.45 -21.85
C LEU A 107 -16.26 26.43 -21.30
#